data_AF-A0A1L8ECF1-F1
#
_entry.id   AF-A0A1L8ECF1-F1
#
_cell.length_a   1.000
_cell.length_b   1.000
_cell.length_c   1.000
_cell.angle_alpha   90.00
_cell.angle_beta   90.00
_cell.angle_gamma   90.00
#
_symmetry.space_group_name_H-M   'P 1'
#
loop_
_entity.id
_entity.type
_entity.pdbx_description
1 polymer ?
#
loop_
_entity_poly.entity_id
_entity_poly.type
_entity_poly.pdbx_seq_one_letter_code
_entity_poly.pdbx_strand_id
1 'polypeptide(L)'
;MWNLETTLMEGLLLFAVLVQVVSSAEWYAASDGHQYLIEEETKYNWLQAMDQCSQMGLQLAVIDNEEKNEALTTLLRSIFGTSRDLWIGHHDAFNTKKDKKRNWYSIANGEILEFSYWHSGEPNNHWGEHCAQIYGKADFRWNDGDCASKTIGFICEENYHTSQCRLDVENKKNSTNERISQIAQEFVSTQNNIQKIISETRNESGNLLIEWKRSTENILENFKNLKIMIANLGKTIDEVYARTNKKILKLSESTRERIESAQEKGEELVYDQHIDFADKLEKFYEDVSQTFA
;
A
#
# COMPACT_ATOMS: atom_id res chain seq x y z
N MET A 1 44.75 35.25 -39.17
CA MET A 1 43.95 34.03 -38.92
C MET A 1 43.83 33.89 -37.42
N TRP A 2 42.66 34.16 -36.87
CA TRP A 2 42.40 33.91 -35.45
C TRP A 2 42.39 32.39 -35.25
N ASN A 3 43.19 31.89 -34.31
CA ASN A 3 43.35 30.46 -34.10
C ASN A 3 42.11 29.94 -33.34
N LEU A 4 41.20 29.29 -34.06
CA LEU A 4 39.92 28.83 -33.51
C LEU A 4 40.11 27.90 -32.30
N GLU A 5 41.22 27.16 -32.28
CA GLU A 5 41.59 26.26 -31.19
C GLU A 5 41.94 27.00 -29.90
N THR A 6 42.63 28.16 -29.97
CA THR A 6 42.98 28.92 -28.75
C THR A 6 41.76 29.59 -28.15
N THR A 7 40.85 30.11 -28.98
CA THR A 7 39.58 30.70 -28.49
C THR A 7 38.65 29.66 -27.89
N LEU A 8 38.64 28.43 -28.42
CA LEU A 8 37.88 27.31 -27.84
C LEU A 8 38.46 26.89 -26.50
N MET A 9 39.79 26.81 -26.39
CA MET A 9 40.45 26.39 -25.16
C MET A 9 40.33 27.45 -24.05
N GLU A 10 40.45 28.74 -24.39
CA GLU A 10 40.20 29.85 -23.47
C GLU A 10 38.72 29.93 -23.04
N GLY A 11 37.79 29.68 -23.96
CA GLY A 11 36.36 29.59 -23.66
C GLY A 11 36.00 28.42 -22.74
N LEU A 12 36.61 27.24 -22.96
CA LEU A 12 36.45 26.07 -22.08
C LEU A 12 37.05 26.30 -20.70
N LEU A 13 38.20 26.97 -20.61
CA LEU A 13 38.81 27.35 -19.34
C LEU A 13 37.94 28.36 -18.59
N LEU A 14 37.43 29.39 -19.25
CA LEU A 14 36.51 30.36 -18.63
C LEU A 14 35.19 29.70 -18.19
N PHE A 15 34.65 28.79 -18.99
CA PHE A 15 33.46 28.01 -18.64
C PHE A 15 33.71 27.09 -17.44
N ALA A 16 34.84 26.38 -17.42
CA ALA A 16 35.22 25.51 -16.29
C ALA A 16 35.46 26.32 -15.01
N VAL A 17 36.07 27.50 -15.10
CA VAL A 17 36.24 28.43 -13.97
C VAL A 17 34.88 28.96 -13.50
N LEU A 18 33.95 29.28 -14.40
CA LEU A 18 32.59 29.72 -14.03
C LEU A 18 31.79 28.60 -13.34
N VAL A 19 31.94 27.34 -13.77
CA VAL A 19 31.31 26.17 -13.11
C VAL A 19 31.88 25.94 -11.71
N GLN A 20 33.16 26.24 -11.46
CA GLN A 20 33.79 26.10 -10.15
C GLN A 20 33.44 27.22 -9.15
N VAL A 21 32.81 28.32 -9.59
CA VAL A 21 32.50 29.50 -8.75
C VAL A 21 31.06 29.47 -8.23
N VAL A 22 30.21 28.56 -8.70
CA VAL A 22 28.88 28.33 -8.15
C VAL A 22 28.97 27.15 -7.18
N SER A 23 29.31 27.41 -5.92
CA SER A 23 29.07 26.43 -4.86
C SER A 23 27.55 26.33 -4.71
N SER A 24 27.00 25.17 -5.00
CA SER A 24 25.58 24.86 -4.78
C SER A 24 25.48 23.83 -3.69
N ALA A 25 24.36 23.82 -2.97
CA ALA A 25 24.08 22.75 -2.02
C ALA A 25 24.21 21.36 -2.69
N GLU A 26 24.86 20.42 -2.00
CA GLU A 26 25.15 19.08 -2.53
C GLU A 26 24.50 17.99 -1.68
N TRP A 27 24.09 16.89 -2.34
CA TRP A 27 23.49 15.74 -1.69
C TRP A 27 24.56 14.77 -1.16
N TYR A 28 24.37 14.34 0.08
CA TYR A 28 25.23 13.38 0.76
C TYR A 28 24.40 12.29 1.43
N ALA A 29 24.94 11.06 1.45
CA ALA A 29 24.32 9.94 2.15
C ALA A 29 25.11 9.63 3.43
N ALA A 30 24.39 9.51 4.54
CA ALA A 30 24.95 9.06 5.81
C ALA A 30 24.90 7.52 5.93
N SER A 31 25.63 6.97 6.90
CA SER A 31 25.75 5.52 7.10
C SER A 31 24.46 4.84 7.56
N ASP A 32 23.52 5.60 8.13
CA ASP A 32 22.18 5.16 8.56
C ASP A 32 21.16 5.16 7.39
N GLY A 33 21.60 5.52 6.18
CA GLY A 33 20.76 5.57 4.99
C GLY A 33 20.01 6.90 4.78
N HIS A 34 20.09 7.84 5.72
CA HIS A 34 19.52 9.18 5.51
C HIS A 34 20.30 9.94 4.44
N GLN A 35 19.58 10.78 3.70
CA GLN A 35 20.15 11.69 2.71
C GLN A 35 19.99 13.13 3.17
N TYR A 36 21.07 13.89 3.04
CA TYR A 36 21.12 15.28 3.46
C TYR A 36 21.57 16.15 2.28
N LEU A 37 20.86 17.25 2.08
CA LEU A 37 21.32 18.33 1.21
C LEU A 37 22.05 19.36 2.08
N ILE A 38 23.34 19.58 1.84
CA ILE A 38 24.16 20.46 2.68
C ILE A 38 24.55 21.70 1.88
N GLU A 39 24.19 22.86 2.40
CA GLU A 39 24.64 24.17 1.95
C GLU A 39 25.72 24.68 2.91
N GLU A 40 26.94 24.89 2.42
CA GLU A 40 28.07 25.31 3.26
C GLU A 40 28.27 26.82 3.33
N GLU A 41 27.66 27.60 2.42
CA GLU A 41 27.85 29.05 2.39
C GLU A 41 27.29 29.71 3.65
N THR A 42 28.13 30.50 4.32
CA THR A 42 27.82 31.13 5.62
C THR A 42 27.00 32.43 5.49
N LYS A 43 25.94 32.40 4.69
CA LYS A 43 25.13 33.58 4.34
C LYS A 43 23.67 33.51 4.74
N TYR A 44 23.23 32.41 5.36
CA TYR A 44 21.83 32.18 5.70
C TYR A 44 21.61 32.26 7.21
N ASN A 45 20.64 33.07 7.62
CA ASN A 45 20.08 32.94 8.96
C ASN A 45 19.14 31.73 9.03
N TRP A 46 18.69 31.38 10.24
CA TRP A 46 17.95 30.14 10.45
C TRP A 46 16.61 30.13 9.69
N LEU A 47 15.91 31.26 9.64
CA LEU A 47 14.64 31.39 8.91
C LEU A 47 14.84 31.26 7.39
N GLN A 48 15.91 31.86 6.86
CA GLN A 48 16.27 31.72 5.44
C GLN A 48 16.62 30.28 5.12
N ALA A 49 17.39 29.59 5.98
CA ALA A 49 17.73 28.20 5.80
C ALA A 49 16.48 27.29 5.78
N MET A 50 15.53 27.53 6.70
CA MET A 50 14.24 26.85 6.73
C MET A 50 13.45 27.07 5.43
N ASP A 51 13.37 28.32 4.96
CA ASP A 51 12.71 28.67 3.71
C ASP A 51 13.38 28.01 2.49
N GLN A 52 14.72 27.97 2.43
CA GLN A 52 15.45 27.28 1.36
C GLN A 52 15.11 25.78 1.31
N CYS A 53 15.16 25.09 2.46
CA CYS A 53 14.76 23.67 2.50
C CYS A 53 13.31 23.50 2.05
N SER A 54 12.39 24.35 2.52
CA SER A 54 10.97 24.27 2.18
C SER A 54 10.69 24.48 0.69
N GLN A 55 11.37 25.42 0.03
CA GLN A 55 11.24 25.65 -1.42
C GLN A 55 11.66 24.44 -2.26
N MET A 56 12.50 23.56 -1.71
CA MET A 56 12.93 22.32 -2.34
C MET A 56 12.05 21.11 -1.98
N GLY A 57 10.96 21.31 -1.21
CA GLY A 57 10.14 20.22 -0.68
C GLY A 57 10.82 19.42 0.44
N LEU A 58 11.87 19.99 1.04
CA LEU A 58 12.64 19.43 2.14
C LEU A 58 12.30 20.14 3.46
N GLN A 59 13.00 19.78 4.53
CA GLN A 59 12.97 20.50 5.80
C GLN A 59 14.39 20.62 6.36
N LEU A 60 14.63 21.53 7.31
CA LEU A 60 15.90 21.52 8.06
C LEU A 60 16.04 20.21 8.82
N ALA A 61 17.24 19.64 8.84
CA ALA A 61 17.51 18.34 9.42
C ALA A 61 17.20 18.28 10.92
N VAL A 62 16.35 17.34 11.33
CA VAL A 62 16.03 17.05 12.73
C VAL A 62 16.84 15.84 13.18
N ILE A 63 17.43 15.93 14.37
CA ILE A 63 18.28 14.88 14.94
C ILE A 63 17.62 14.43 16.24
N ASP A 64 16.86 13.37 16.18
CA ASP A 64 15.95 12.93 17.25
C ASP A 64 16.46 11.70 18.01
N ASN A 65 17.60 11.14 17.59
CA ASN A 65 18.22 9.98 18.24
C ASN A 65 19.75 9.94 18.06
N GLU A 66 20.40 9.08 18.85
CA GLU A 66 21.85 8.94 18.89
C GLU A 66 22.44 8.39 17.59
N GLU A 67 21.81 7.37 16.98
CA GLU A 67 22.28 6.75 15.74
C GLU A 67 22.33 7.77 14.59
N LYS A 68 21.27 8.55 14.41
CA LYS A 68 21.20 9.62 13.40
C LYS A 68 22.24 10.70 13.65
N ASN A 69 22.47 11.07 14.92
CA ASN A 69 23.51 12.02 15.29
C ASN A 69 24.92 11.49 14.96
N GLU A 70 25.22 10.24 15.29
CA GLU A 70 26.52 9.62 15.00
C GLU A 70 26.78 9.52 13.50
N ALA A 71 25.77 9.08 12.73
CA ALA A 71 25.85 8.99 11.27
C ALA A 71 26.09 10.36 10.62
N LEU A 72 25.31 11.38 11.03
CA LEU A 72 25.45 12.73 10.50
C LEU A 72 26.79 13.37 10.91
N THR A 73 27.20 13.28 12.17
CA THR A 73 28.49 13.85 12.61
C THR A 73 29.68 13.17 11.95
N THR A 74 29.62 11.86 11.71
CA THR A 74 30.65 11.12 10.95
C THR A 74 30.72 11.60 9.50
N LEU A 75 29.56 11.78 8.86
CA LEU A 75 29.47 12.35 7.52
C LEU A 75 30.09 13.75 7.46
N LEU A 76 29.69 14.66 8.36
CA LEU A 76 30.21 16.02 8.43
C LEU A 76 31.72 16.07 8.68
N ARG A 77 32.24 15.19 9.56
CA ARG A 77 33.69 15.03 9.77
C ARG A 77 34.41 14.65 8.47
N SER A 78 33.83 13.76 7.68
CA SER A 78 34.45 13.28 6.43
C SER A 78 34.51 14.37 5.35
N ILE A 79 33.51 15.27 5.31
CA ILE A 79 33.41 16.33 4.29
C ILE A 79 34.20 17.57 4.73
N PHE A 80 34.04 18.02 5.97
CA PHE A 80 34.50 19.33 6.42
C PHE A 80 35.58 19.30 7.52
N GLY A 81 36.01 18.11 7.97
CA GLY A 81 36.93 17.96 9.09
C GLY A 81 36.28 18.42 10.40
N THR A 82 36.74 19.53 10.99
CA THR A 82 36.11 20.19 12.16
C THR A 82 35.73 21.63 11.87
N SER A 83 35.59 21.95 10.58
CA SER A 83 35.18 23.26 10.11
C SER A 83 33.72 23.20 9.67
N ARG A 84 33.00 24.32 9.76
CA ARG A 84 31.57 24.54 9.44
C ARG A 84 30.63 24.44 10.64
N ASP A 85 29.87 25.52 10.78
CA ASP A 85 28.70 25.61 11.62
C ASP A 85 27.50 25.51 10.68
N LEU A 86 26.50 24.72 11.06
CA LEU A 86 25.36 24.41 10.19
C LEU A 86 24.06 24.47 10.97
N TRP A 87 23.06 25.16 10.44
CA TRP A 87 21.70 25.15 11.00
C TRP A 87 21.05 23.78 10.88
N ILE A 88 20.32 23.42 11.93
CA ILE A 88 19.47 22.22 12.01
C ILE A 88 18.05 22.61 12.44
N GLY A 89 17.09 21.72 12.23
CA GLY A 89 15.65 21.95 12.38
C GLY A 89 15.14 21.93 13.82
N HIS A 90 15.89 22.50 14.77
CA HIS A 90 15.52 22.51 16.19
C HIS A 90 15.48 23.94 16.68
N HIS A 91 14.44 24.28 17.44
CA HIS A 91 14.28 25.62 17.97
C HIS A 91 13.56 25.58 19.32
N ASP A 92 13.67 26.67 20.06
CA ASP A 92 12.98 26.82 21.33
C ASP A 92 12.29 28.19 21.48
N ALA A 93 12.00 28.84 20.35
CA ALA A 93 11.35 30.16 20.26
C ALA A 93 10.05 30.32 21.08
N PHE A 94 9.40 29.22 21.48
CA PHE A 94 8.23 29.24 22.36
C PHE A 94 8.56 29.34 23.86
N ASN A 95 9.83 29.25 24.26
CA ASN A 95 10.24 29.40 25.65
C ASN A 95 10.31 30.88 26.04
N THR A 96 9.47 31.23 27.01
CA THR A 96 9.46 32.56 27.62
C THR A 96 10.44 32.68 28.80
N LYS A 97 11.14 31.60 29.16
CA LYS A 97 12.04 31.53 30.32
C LYS A 97 13.50 31.52 29.87
N LYS A 98 14.35 32.20 30.65
CA LYS A 98 15.81 32.27 30.44
C LYS A 98 16.58 31.16 31.16
N ASP A 99 15.91 30.09 31.59
CA ASP A 99 16.56 28.99 32.31
C ASP A 99 17.21 27.98 31.35
N LYS A 100 18.17 27.19 31.85
CA LYS A 100 18.89 26.18 31.06
C LYS A 100 18.09 24.89 30.80
N LYS A 101 16.87 24.80 31.35
CA LYS A 101 15.97 23.64 31.24
C LYS A 101 14.80 23.97 30.30
N ARG A 102 15.15 24.28 29.06
CA ARG A 102 14.21 24.64 27.98
C ARG A 102 13.92 23.42 27.14
N ASN A 103 12.64 23.24 26.81
CA ASN A 103 12.25 22.23 25.83
C ASN A 103 12.62 22.74 24.44
N TRP A 104 13.24 21.88 23.63
CA TRP A 104 13.51 22.13 22.23
C TRP A 104 12.49 21.39 21.37
N TYR A 105 12.12 22.00 20.25
CA TYR A 105 11.08 21.52 19.37
C TYR A 105 11.63 21.21 18.00
N SER A 106 11.16 20.10 17.44
CA SER A 106 11.43 19.69 16.07
C SER A 106 10.59 20.53 15.09
N ILE A 107 11.22 21.04 14.03
CA ILE A 107 10.49 21.72 12.94
C ILE A 107 9.66 20.74 12.10
N ALA A 108 9.96 19.43 12.19
CA ALA A 108 9.33 18.40 11.38
C ALA A 108 7.88 18.11 11.80
N ASN A 109 7.61 18.12 13.11
CA ASN A 109 6.33 17.74 13.68
C ASN A 109 5.91 18.59 14.90
N GLY A 110 6.75 19.51 15.36
CA GLY A 110 6.48 20.36 16.51
C GLY A 110 6.60 19.65 17.87
N GLU A 111 7.07 18.41 17.91
CA GLU A 111 7.22 17.65 19.16
C GLU A 111 8.48 18.06 19.93
N ILE A 112 8.46 17.76 21.23
CA ILE A 112 9.61 17.99 22.12
C ILE A 112 10.70 16.98 21.79
N LEU A 113 11.94 17.45 21.67
CA LEU A 113 13.11 16.61 21.49
C LEU A 113 13.54 15.98 22.81
N GLU A 114 13.53 14.65 22.87
CA GLU A 114 14.03 13.89 24.02
C GLU A 114 15.54 13.65 23.96
N PHE A 115 16.08 13.53 22.74
CA PHE A 115 17.50 13.41 22.50
C PHE A 115 18.16 14.79 22.40
N SER A 116 19.40 14.90 22.87
CA SER A 116 20.21 16.09 22.62
C SER A 116 21.69 15.78 22.55
N TYR A 117 22.41 16.58 21.75
CA TYR A 117 23.86 16.49 21.62
C TYR A 117 24.55 17.84 21.87
N TRP A 118 24.06 18.59 22.86
CA TRP A 118 24.58 19.90 23.24
C TRP A 118 26.08 19.85 23.58
N HIS A 119 26.77 20.93 23.22
CA HIS A 119 28.12 21.19 23.69
C HIS A 119 28.09 21.51 25.20
N SER A 120 29.21 21.28 25.88
CA SER A 120 29.32 21.58 27.32
C SER A 120 29.03 23.06 27.58
N GLY A 121 28.02 23.34 28.39
CA GLY A 121 27.56 24.70 28.70
C GLY A 121 26.31 25.15 27.96
N GLU A 122 25.94 24.43 26.89
CA GLU A 122 24.78 24.71 26.04
C GLU A 122 23.55 23.89 26.43
N PRO A 123 22.33 24.35 26.06
CA PRO A 123 22.03 25.64 25.44
C PRO A 123 22.02 26.77 26.48
N ASN A 124 22.68 27.89 26.18
CA ASN A 124 22.97 28.94 27.16
C ASN A 124 22.09 30.22 27.02
N ASN A 125 21.32 30.33 25.94
CA ASN A 125 20.47 31.47 25.59
C ASN A 125 21.22 32.81 25.56
N HIS A 126 22.45 32.84 25.07
CA HIS A 126 23.30 34.03 25.11
C HIS A 126 22.78 35.11 24.16
N TRP A 127 22.07 36.11 24.70
CA TRP A 127 21.40 37.20 23.95
C TRP A 127 20.05 36.84 23.29
N GLY A 128 19.41 35.73 23.67
CA GLY A 128 18.13 35.34 23.06
C GLY A 128 18.31 34.35 21.91
N GLU A 129 19.22 33.39 22.08
CA GLU A 129 19.51 32.35 21.09
C GLU A 129 18.48 31.22 21.19
N HIS A 130 17.77 31.02 20.08
CA HIS A 130 16.57 30.18 20.04
C HIS A 130 16.57 29.11 18.94
N CYS A 131 17.66 29.02 18.17
CA CYS A 131 17.78 28.12 17.03
C CYS A 131 19.02 27.26 17.17
N ALA A 132 18.92 25.95 16.94
CA ALA A 132 20.05 25.05 17.13
C ALA A 132 20.92 25.04 15.88
N GLN A 133 22.22 25.06 16.11
CA GLN A 133 23.25 24.81 15.11
C GLN A 133 24.12 23.65 15.57
N ILE A 134 24.66 22.93 14.59
CA ILE A 134 25.84 22.11 14.77
C ILE A 134 27.07 23.04 14.81
N TYR A 135 27.94 22.87 15.81
CA TYR A 135 29.15 23.67 15.97
C TYR A 135 30.40 22.85 15.62
N GLY A 136 30.99 23.10 14.44
CA GLY A 136 32.07 22.25 13.90
C GLY A 136 33.30 22.17 14.80
N LYS A 137 33.69 23.29 15.42
CA LYS A 137 34.84 23.34 16.36
C LYS A 137 34.60 22.60 17.67
N ALA A 138 33.35 22.30 17.99
CA ALA A 138 32.93 21.54 19.17
C ALA A 138 32.67 20.07 18.84
N ASP A 139 33.38 19.53 17.84
CA ASP A 139 33.19 18.15 17.34
C ASP A 139 31.74 17.89 16.92
N PHE A 140 31.15 18.87 16.23
CA PHE A 140 29.77 18.88 15.74
C PHE A 140 28.70 18.72 16.83
N ARG A 141 29.03 19.02 18.10
CA ARG A 141 28.03 19.21 19.16
C ARG A 141 27.18 20.44 18.92
N TRP A 142 25.99 20.45 19.50
CA TRP A 142 25.02 21.50 19.23
C TRP A 142 25.26 22.74 20.10
N ASN A 143 24.86 23.90 19.58
CA ASN A 143 24.88 25.19 20.25
C ASN A 143 23.59 25.93 19.87
N ASP A 144 23.00 26.70 20.77
CA ASP A 144 21.93 27.62 20.40
C ASP A 144 22.54 28.88 19.77
N GLY A 145 21.94 29.37 18.70
CA GLY A 145 22.41 30.53 17.94
C GLY A 145 21.29 31.54 17.74
N ASP A 146 21.69 32.79 17.48
CA ASP A 146 20.74 33.85 17.17
C ASP A 146 20.10 33.58 15.80
N CYS A 147 18.79 33.32 15.82
CA CYS A 147 18.04 32.90 14.63
C CYS A 147 18.09 33.90 13.48
N ALA A 148 18.24 35.20 13.76
CA ALA A 148 17.98 36.27 12.80
C ALA A 148 19.28 36.90 12.25
N SER A 149 20.27 37.10 13.12
CA SER A 149 21.50 37.83 12.80
C SER A 149 22.69 36.92 12.49
N LYS A 150 22.72 35.69 13.02
CA LYS A 150 23.79 34.75 12.71
C LYS A 150 23.59 34.17 11.32
N THR A 151 24.62 34.22 10.47
CA THR A 151 24.60 33.64 9.13
C THR A 151 25.61 32.51 9.01
N ILE A 152 25.13 31.31 8.71
CA ILE A 152 25.92 30.07 8.55
C ILE A 152 25.30 29.20 7.45
N GLY A 153 25.90 28.04 7.18
CA GLY A 153 25.32 27.05 6.26
C GLY A 153 24.17 26.29 6.92
N PHE A 154 23.59 25.32 6.21
CA PHE A 154 22.46 24.53 6.73
C PHE A 154 22.40 23.12 6.15
N ILE A 155 21.62 22.26 6.81
CA ILE A 155 21.40 20.88 6.42
C ILE A 155 19.90 20.69 6.20
N CYS A 156 19.50 20.26 5.01
CA CYS A 156 18.14 19.81 4.75
C CYS A 156 18.06 18.28 4.73
N GLU A 157 16.87 17.75 4.99
CA GLU A 157 16.50 16.34 4.86
C GLU A 157 15.10 16.18 4.23
N GLU A 158 14.69 14.94 3.93
CA GLU A 158 13.34 14.65 3.44
C GLU A 158 12.28 15.18 4.42
N ASN A 159 11.25 15.86 3.89
CA ASN A 159 10.19 16.41 4.72
C ASN A 159 9.41 15.29 5.44
N TYR A 160 9.29 15.38 6.76
CA TYR A 160 8.69 14.34 7.59
C TYR A 160 7.27 13.97 7.17
N HIS A 161 6.41 14.96 6.90
CA HIS A 161 5.04 14.69 6.44
C HIS A 161 5.00 14.01 5.08
N THR A 162 5.96 14.34 4.19
CA THR A 162 6.10 13.67 2.90
C THR A 162 6.52 12.22 3.08
N SER A 163 7.50 11.93 3.94
CA SER A 163 7.93 10.57 4.27
C SER A 163 6.80 9.75 4.89
N GLN A 164 6.06 10.32 5.86
CA GLN A 164 4.92 9.64 6.50
C GLN A 164 3.81 9.33 5.49
N CYS A 165 3.43 10.30 4.65
CA CYS A 165 2.44 10.09 3.60
C CYS A 165 2.86 8.96 2.64
N ARG A 166 4.14 8.93 2.24
CA ARG A 166 4.69 7.86 1.39
C ARG A 166 4.57 6.49 2.04
N LEU A 167 4.92 6.38 3.33
CA LEU A 167 4.80 5.12 4.10
C LEU A 167 3.34 4.70 4.24
N ASP A 168 2.44 5.63 4.57
CA ASP A 168 1.00 5.36 4.70
C ASP A 168 0.39 4.86 3.40
N VAL A 169 0.75 5.47 2.26
CA VAL A 169 0.30 5.03 0.94
C VAL A 169 0.80 3.62 0.62
N GLU A 170 2.08 3.31 0.89
CA GLU A 170 2.62 1.96 0.64
C GLU A 170 1.97 0.91 1.56
N ASN A 171 1.73 1.24 2.83
CA ASN A 171 1.02 0.37 3.77
C ASN A 171 -0.42 0.09 3.31
N LYS A 172 -1.16 1.14 2.90
CA LYS A 172 -2.53 1.00 2.37
C LYS A 172 -2.56 0.15 1.09
N LYS A 173 -1.58 0.33 0.20
CA LYS A 173 -1.41 -0.47 -1.02
C LYS A 173 -1.14 -1.94 -0.71
N ASN A 174 -0.23 -2.23 0.22
CA ASN A 174 0.07 -3.60 0.64
C ASN A 174 -1.16 -4.28 1.25
N SER A 175 -1.88 -3.60 2.14
CA SER A 175 -3.14 -4.10 2.71
C SER A 175 -4.20 -4.36 1.63
N THR A 176 -4.31 -3.48 0.64
CA THR A 176 -5.25 -3.66 -0.49
C THR A 176 -4.87 -4.87 -1.34
N ASN A 177 -3.59 -5.08 -1.63
CA ASN A 177 -3.11 -6.23 -2.40
C ASN A 177 -3.37 -7.57 -1.69
N GLU A 178 -3.23 -7.61 -0.37
CA GLU A 178 -3.58 -8.78 0.43
C GLU A 178 -5.08 -9.11 0.31
N ARG A 179 -5.95 -8.09 0.43
CA ARG A 179 -7.40 -8.27 0.27
C ARG A 179 -7.80 -8.67 -1.15
N ILE A 180 -7.17 -8.10 -2.18
CA ILE A 180 -7.35 -8.52 -3.58
C ILE A 180 -6.97 -10.01 -3.76
N SER A 181 -5.91 -10.45 -3.08
CA SER A 181 -5.50 -11.86 -3.14
C SER A 181 -6.53 -12.78 -2.45
N GLN A 182 -7.12 -12.34 -1.33
CA GLN A 182 -8.18 -13.07 -0.64
C GLN A 182 -9.44 -13.19 -1.51
N ILE A 183 -9.93 -12.09 -2.08
CA ILE A 183 -11.16 -12.13 -2.90
C ILE A 183 -10.96 -12.95 -4.19
N ALA A 184 -9.75 -12.96 -4.75
CA ALA A 184 -9.41 -13.83 -5.87
C ALA A 184 -9.47 -15.32 -5.48
N GLN A 185 -9.02 -15.68 -4.27
CA GLN A 185 -9.13 -17.06 -3.77
C GLN A 185 -10.58 -17.45 -3.49
N GLU A 186 -11.38 -16.54 -2.92
CA GLU A 186 -12.81 -16.76 -2.71
C GLU A 186 -13.53 -16.98 -4.04
N PHE A 187 -13.24 -16.15 -5.05
CA PHE A 187 -13.80 -16.33 -6.40
C PHE A 187 -13.49 -17.72 -6.97
N VAL A 188 -12.24 -18.19 -6.87
CA VAL A 188 -11.86 -19.53 -7.32
C VAL A 188 -12.57 -20.62 -6.53
N SER A 189 -12.71 -20.46 -5.20
CA SER A 189 -13.47 -21.40 -4.37
C SER A 189 -14.94 -21.48 -4.79
N THR A 190 -15.58 -20.32 -5.01
CA THR A 190 -16.96 -20.23 -5.49
C THR A 190 -17.12 -20.90 -6.84
N GLN A 191 -16.20 -20.67 -7.79
CA GLN A 191 -16.21 -21.36 -9.09
C GLN A 191 -16.13 -22.88 -8.94
N ASN A 192 -15.26 -23.39 -8.06
CA ASN A 192 -15.16 -24.82 -7.80
C ASN A 192 -16.44 -25.40 -7.17
N ASN A 193 -17.07 -24.67 -6.24
CA ASN A 193 -18.34 -25.06 -5.64
C ASN A 193 -19.46 -25.13 -6.69
N ILE A 194 -19.55 -24.13 -7.57
CA ILE A 194 -20.52 -24.12 -8.68
C ILE A 194 -20.29 -25.32 -9.60
N GLN A 195 -19.05 -25.59 -10.01
CA GLN A 195 -18.73 -26.76 -10.84
C GLN A 195 -19.13 -28.07 -10.17
N LYS A 196 -18.91 -28.18 -8.86
CA LYS A 196 -19.32 -29.34 -8.08
C LYS A 196 -20.85 -29.51 -8.11
N ILE A 197 -21.62 -28.45 -7.82
CA ILE A 197 -23.09 -28.48 -7.86
C ILE A 197 -23.57 -28.93 -9.24
N ILE A 198 -23.06 -28.32 -10.32
CA ILE A 198 -23.42 -28.69 -11.70
C ILE A 198 -23.16 -30.19 -11.97
N SER A 199 -22.02 -30.71 -11.51
CA SER A 199 -21.67 -32.12 -11.69
C SER A 199 -22.60 -33.06 -10.91
N GLU A 200 -22.96 -32.69 -9.68
CA GLU A 200 -23.87 -33.46 -8.82
C GLU A 200 -25.28 -33.48 -9.41
N THR A 201 -25.82 -32.33 -9.82
CA THR A 201 -27.12 -32.21 -10.48
C THR A 201 -27.16 -33.03 -11.77
N ARG A 202 -26.08 -33.01 -12.57
CA ARG A 202 -25.99 -33.81 -13.79
C ARG A 202 -25.99 -35.31 -13.50
N ASN A 203 -25.27 -35.74 -12.47
CA ASN A 203 -25.23 -37.15 -12.06
C ASN A 203 -26.60 -37.62 -11.55
N GLU A 204 -27.25 -36.81 -10.70
CA GLU A 204 -28.59 -37.12 -10.19
C GLU A 204 -29.62 -37.22 -11.33
N SER A 205 -29.61 -36.25 -12.25
CA SER A 205 -30.47 -36.27 -13.44
C SER A 205 -30.22 -37.51 -14.31
N GLY A 206 -28.94 -37.88 -14.51
CA GLY A 206 -28.56 -39.09 -15.23
C GLY A 206 -29.06 -40.37 -14.56
N ASN A 207 -28.94 -40.46 -13.23
CA ASN A 207 -29.43 -41.60 -12.45
C ASN A 207 -30.97 -41.72 -12.56
N LEU A 208 -31.70 -40.62 -12.43
CA LEU A 208 -33.16 -40.60 -12.59
C LEU A 208 -33.60 -41.07 -13.99
N LEU A 209 -32.88 -40.68 -15.04
CA LEU A 209 -33.15 -41.14 -16.41
C LEU A 209 -32.93 -42.65 -16.57
N ILE A 210 -31.87 -43.19 -15.96
CA ILE A 210 -31.60 -44.64 -15.95
C ILE A 210 -32.73 -45.38 -15.23
N GLU A 211 -33.16 -44.89 -14.07
CA GLU A 211 -34.28 -45.48 -13.32
C GLU A 211 -35.58 -45.47 -14.14
N TRP A 212 -35.90 -44.34 -14.78
CA TRP A 212 -37.06 -44.21 -15.64
C TRP A 212 -37.01 -45.19 -16.82
N LYS A 213 -35.85 -45.31 -17.49
CA LYS A 213 -35.66 -46.27 -18.59
C LYS A 213 -35.91 -47.71 -18.13
N ARG A 214 -35.29 -48.11 -17.01
CA ARG A 214 -35.45 -49.45 -16.43
C ARG A 214 -36.91 -49.74 -16.05
N SER A 215 -37.58 -48.77 -15.45
CA SER A 215 -39.00 -48.89 -15.10
C SER A 215 -39.87 -49.07 -16.35
N THR A 216 -39.61 -48.31 -17.40
CA THR A 216 -40.31 -48.40 -18.69
C THR A 216 -40.09 -49.74 -19.37
N GLU A 217 -38.85 -50.25 -19.38
CA GLU A 217 -38.51 -51.58 -19.91
C GLU A 217 -39.25 -52.70 -19.15
N ASN A 218 -39.28 -52.64 -17.81
CA ASN A 218 -40.03 -53.59 -16.99
C ASN A 218 -41.53 -53.56 -17.28
N ILE A 219 -42.11 -52.37 -17.44
CA ILE A 219 -43.50 -52.22 -17.85
C ILE A 219 -43.70 -52.90 -19.20
N LEU A 220 -42.89 -52.59 -20.21
CA LEU A 220 -42.98 -53.15 -21.56
C LEU A 220 -42.85 -54.67 -21.57
N GLU A 221 -41.98 -55.24 -20.74
CA GLU A 221 -41.80 -56.68 -20.62
C GLU A 221 -43.04 -57.35 -20.00
N ASN A 222 -43.62 -56.73 -18.97
CA ASN A 222 -44.91 -57.15 -18.44
C ASN A 222 -46.01 -57.08 -19.52
N PHE A 223 -46.00 -56.09 -20.43
CA PHE A 223 -46.91 -56.06 -21.59
C PHE A 223 -46.73 -57.26 -22.50
N LYS A 224 -45.49 -57.62 -22.85
CA LYS A 224 -45.23 -58.77 -23.71
C LYS A 224 -45.71 -60.06 -23.07
N ASN A 225 -45.40 -60.27 -21.80
CA ASN A 225 -45.82 -61.45 -21.04
C ASN A 225 -47.35 -61.54 -20.94
N LEU A 226 -48.02 -60.41 -20.72
CA LEU A 226 -49.48 -60.35 -20.71
C LEU A 226 -50.07 -60.58 -22.09
N LYS A 227 -49.44 -60.08 -23.16
CA LYS A 227 -49.86 -60.33 -24.56
C LYS A 227 -49.74 -61.81 -24.93
N ILE A 228 -48.70 -62.50 -24.44
CA ILE A 228 -48.53 -63.96 -24.58
C ILE A 228 -49.66 -64.70 -23.84
N MET A 229 -50.07 -64.24 -22.66
CA MET A 229 -51.22 -64.80 -21.93
C MET A 229 -52.58 -64.50 -22.60
N ILE A 230 -52.77 -63.30 -23.17
CA ILE A 230 -54.02 -62.84 -23.78
C ILE A 230 -54.21 -63.32 -25.23
N ALA A 231 -53.16 -63.79 -25.91
CA ALA A 231 -53.28 -64.53 -27.17
C ALA A 231 -54.22 -65.76 -27.07
N ASN A 232 -54.60 -66.16 -25.85
CA ASN A 232 -55.57 -67.21 -25.56
C ASN A 232 -56.99 -66.73 -25.20
N LEU A 233 -57.33 -65.43 -25.07
CA LEU A 233 -58.73 -65.01 -24.83
C LEU A 233 -58.99 -63.57 -25.30
N GLY A 234 -59.87 -63.39 -26.30
CA GLY A 234 -60.20 -62.10 -26.89
C GLY A 234 -61.12 -61.21 -26.03
N LYS A 235 -60.93 -59.88 -26.19
CA LYS A 235 -61.72 -58.71 -25.72
C LYS A 235 -61.19 -57.90 -24.52
N THR A 236 -60.20 -58.35 -23.73
CA THR A 236 -59.63 -57.60 -22.58
C THR A 236 -58.43 -56.69 -22.94
N ILE A 237 -58.02 -56.64 -24.22
CA ILE A 237 -56.74 -56.05 -24.68
C ILE A 237 -56.71 -54.52 -24.59
N ASP A 238 -57.78 -53.81 -24.94
CA ASP A 238 -57.78 -52.34 -25.07
C ASP A 238 -57.79 -51.60 -23.73
N GLU A 239 -58.49 -52.14 -22.72
CA GLU A 239 -58.53 -51.56 -21.37
C GLU A 239 -57.18 -51.66 -20.65
N VAL A 240 -56.45 -52.75 -20.87
CA VAL A 240 -55.12 -52.95 -20.29
C VAL A 240 -54.07 -52.09 -20.99
N TYR A 241 -54.18 -51.92 -22.32
CA TYR A 241 -53.34 -50.98 -23.07
C TYR A 241 -53.56 -49.53 -22.59
N ALA A 242 -54.82 -49.10 -22.44
CA ALA A 242 -55.17 -47.78 -21.94
C ALA A 242 -54.69 -47.54 -20.48
N ARG A 243 -54.87 -48.53 -19.59
CA ARG A 243 -54.41 -48.45 -18.19
C ARG A 243 -52.90 -48.31 -18.08
N THR A 244 -52.18 -48.84 -19.05
CA THR A 244 -50.72 -48.86 -19.08
C THR A 244 -50.14 -47.60 -19.65
N ASN A 245 -50.67 -47.13 -20.78
CA ASN A 245 -50.30 -45.81 -21.29
C ASN A 245 -50.56 -44.75 -20.22
N LYS A 246 -51.65 -44.87 -19.44
CA LYS A 246 -51.91 -43.99 -18.30
C LYS A 246 -50.83 -44.08 -17.21
N LYS A 247 -50.30 -45.27 -16.89
CA LYS A 247 -49.20 -45.43 -15.91
C LYS A 247 -47.87 -44.88 -16.43
N ILE A 248 -47.54 -45.13 -17.70
CA ILE A 248 -46.33 -44.61 -18.34
C ILE A 248 -46.39 -43.08 -18.37
N LEU A 249 -47.51 -42.49 -18.81
CA LEU A 249 -47.71 -41.04 -18.81
C LEU A 249 -47.56 -40.44 -17.42
N LYS A 250 -48.19 -41.05 -16.40
CA LYS A 250 -48.09 -40.57 -15.01
C LYS A 250 -46.67 -40.69 -14.44
N LEU A 251 -45.93 -41.72 -14.83
CA LEU A 251 -44.53 -41.90 -14.43
C LEU A 251 -43.63 -40.85 -15.12
N SER A 252 -43.81 -40.64 -16.42
CA SER A 252 -43.05 -39.64 -17.19
C SER A 252 -43.32 -38.22 -16.71
N GLU A 253 -44.57 -37.91 -16.36
CA GLU A 253 -44.96 -36.61 -15.79
C GLU A 253 -44.34 -36.41 -14.40
N SER A 254 -44.41 -37.41 -13.52
CA SER A 254 -43.75 -37.36 -12.22
C SER A 254 -42.22 -37.25 -12.32
N THR A 255 -41.59 -37.93 -13.27
CA THR A 255 -40.14 -37.79 -13.51
C THR A 255 -39.80 -36.39 -14.03
N ARG A 256 -40.62 -35.84 -14.95
CA ARG A 256 -40.44 -34.47 -15.45
C ARG A 256 -40.49 -33.45 -14.32
N GLU A 257 -41.51 -33.52 -13.47
CA GLU A 257 -41.67 -32.61 -12.31
C GLU A 257 -40.47 -32.71 -11.34
N ARG A 258 -39.95 -33.92 -11.10
CA ARG A 258 -38.77 -34.10 -10.24
C ARG A 258 -37.49 -33.55 -10.86
N ILE A 259 -37.33 -33.67 -12.18
CA ILE A 259 -36.20 -33.07 -12.90
C ILE A 259 -36.29 -31.55 -12.85
N GLU A 260 -37.47 -30.99 -13.14
CA GLU A 260 -37.72 -29.54 -13.07
C GLU A 260 -37.44 -29.02 -11.65
N SER A 261 -37.91 -29.71 -10.61
CA SER A 261 -37.62 -29.35 -9.21
C SER A 261 -36.14 -29.43 -8.85
N ALA A 262 -35.41 -30.45 -9.35
CA ALA A 262 -33.97 -30.56 -9.12
C ALA A 262 -33.18 -29.48 -9.87
N GLN A 263 -33.62 -29.09 -11.07
CA GLN A 263 -33.04 -27.99 -11.83
C GLN A 263 -33.28 -26.64 -11.14
N GLU A 264 -34.52 -26.36 -10.74
CA GLU A 264 -34.91 -25.13 -10.04
C GLU A 264 -34.12 -24.96 -8.73
N LYS A 265 -34.00 -26.03 -7.94
CA LYS A 265 -33.17 -26.02 -6.73
C LYS A 265 -31.69 -25.78 -7.04
N GLY A 266 -31.19 -26.31 -8.15
CA GLY A 266 -29.81 -26.06 -8.60
C GLY A 266 -29.60 -24.60 -8.99
N GLU A 267 -30.55 -24.01 -9.71
CA GLU A 267 -30.54 -22.58 -10.10
C GLU A 267 -30.62 -21.67 -8.87
N GLU A 268 -31.47 -21.98 -7.90
CA GLU A 268 -31.59 -21.26 -6.62
C GLU A 268 -30.26 -21.28 -5.86
N LEU A 269 -29.62 -22.44 -5.71
CA LEU A 269 -28.32 -22.54 -5.03
C LEU A 269 -27.21 -21.77 -5.77
N VAL A 270 -27.21 -21.77 -7.10
CA VAL A 270 -26.26 -20.98 -7.90
C VAL A 270 -26.52 -19.48 -7.72
N TYR A 271 -27.78 -19.07 -7.72
CA TYR A 271 -28.17 -17.69 -7.46
C TYR A 271 -27.74 -17.25 -6.05
N ASP A 272 -27.95 -18.06 -5.03
CA ASP A 272 -27.53 -17.79 -3.66
C ASP A 272 -26.00 -17.62 -3.55
N GLN A 273 -25.23 -18.46 -4.23
CA GLN A 273 -23.77 -18.31 -4.28
C GLN A 273 -23.34 -17.01 -4.97
N HIS A 274 -24.07 -16.58 -6.01
CA HIS A 274 -23.80 -15.31 -6.68
C HIS A 274 -24.12 -14.11 -5.79
N ILE A 275 -25.25 -14.14 -5.06
CA ILE A 275 -25.64 -13.09 -4.12
C ILE A 275 -24.64 -13.01 -2.95
N ASP A 276 -24.27 -14.14 -2.34
CA ASP A 276 -23.27 -14.16 -1.25
C ASP A 276 -21.92 -13.58 -1.70
N PHE A 277 -21.49 -13.87 -2.94
CA PHE A 277 -20.28 -13.27 -3.49
C PHE A 277 -20.43 -11.77 -3.81
N ALA A 278 -21.61 -11.34 -4.28
CA ALA A 278 -21.89 -9.93 -4.52
C ALA A 278 -21.86 -9.11 -3.22
N ASP A 279 -22.45 -9.64 -2.14
CA ASP A 279 -22.43 -9.00 -0.81
C ASP A 279 -20.99 -8.86 -0.27
N LYS A 280 -20.15 -9.88 -0.50
CA LYS A 280 -18.71 -9.82 -0.17
C LYS A 280 -17.96 -8.77 -0.99
N LEU A 281 -18.29 -8.63 -2.27
CA LEU A 281 -17.72 -7.59 -3.14
C LEU A 281 -18.10 -6.18 -2.68
N GLU A 282 -19.37 -5.99 -2.29
CA GLU A 282 -19.86 -4.70 -1.79
C GLU A 282 -19.13 -4.33 -0.49
N LYS A 283 -19.03 -5.28 0.46
CA LYS A 283 -18.27 -5.08 1.69
C LYS A 283 -16.79 -4.78 1.43
N PHE A 284 -16.15 -5.48 0.50
CA PHE A 284 -14.78 -5.18 0.09
C PHE A 284 -14.65 -3.75 -0.44
N TYR A 285 -15.59 -3.31 -1.27
CA TYR A 285 -15.59 -1.95 -1.81
C TYR A 285 -15.73 -0.89 -0.71
N GLU A 286 -16.62 -1.10 0.26
CA GLU A 286 -16.77 -0.24 1.43
C GLU A 286 -15.49 -0.18 2.25
N ASP A 287 -14.90 -1.33 2.56
CA ASP A 287 -13.68 -1.44 3.38
C ASP A 287 -12.47 -0.79 2.69
N VAL A 288 -12.32 -0.95 1.37
CA VAL A 288 -11.28 -0.27 0.58
C VAL A 288 -11.53 1.24 0.56
N SER A 289 -12.78 1.66 0.33
CA SER A 289 -13.13 3.08 0.31
C SER A 289 -12.83 3.76 1.64
N GLN A 290 -13.13 3.11 2.78
CA GLN A 290 -12.77 3.61 4.12
C GLN A 290 -11.25 3.62 4.36
N THR A 291 -10.51 2.71 3.73
CA THR A 291 -9.04 2.66 3.87
C THR A 291 -8.37 3.86 3.19
N PHE A 292 -8.97 4.39 2.12
CA PHE A 292 -8.44 5.52 1.35
C PHE A 292 -9.14 6.87 1.62
N ALA A 293 -10.22 6.87 2.41
CA ALA A 293 -10.84 8.09 2.97
C ALA A 293 -9.98 8.70 4.09
#